data_AF-A0A1V5WJC5-F1
#
_entry.id   AF-A0A1V5WJC5-F1
#
_cell.length_a   1.000
_cell.length_b   1.000
_cell.length_c   1.000
_cell.angle_alpha   90.00
_cell.angle_beta   90.00
_cell.angle_gamma   90.00
#
_symmetry.space_group_name_H-M   'P 1'
#
loop_
_entity.id
_entity.type
_entity.pdbx_description
1 polymer ?
#
loop_
_entity_poly.entity_id
_entity_poly.type
_entity_poly.pdbx_seq_one_letter_code
_entity_poly.pdbx_strand_id
1 'polypeptide(L)'
;MSKNARACRLFTTVLLAAILARAGAEPVYQVISDTYTITGRTRQSVIKAIIGPAEGREFASVEEINSFTTLRQKKLDNLRSFKSSSVSASFGAEEAGVVPVSLETAITDGTAFVPIPYLFYNSNEGFMAGLVANAPNVLGTLQNLTAMGLYAAPPR
;
A
#
# COMPACT_ATOMS: atom_id res chain seq x y z
N MET A 1 -63.42 -42.42 -0.13
CA MET A 1 -62.23 -42.28 -1.03
C MET A 1 -61.81 -40.81 -1.07
N SER A 2 -60.70 -40.43 -0.43
CA SER A 2 -59.98 -39.17 -0.73
C SER A 2 -58.57 -39.27 -0.17
N LYS A 3 -57.60 -39.64 -1.03
CA LYS A 3 -56.19 -39.86 -0.70
C LYS A 3 -55.26 -38.86 -1.41
N ASN A 4 -55.70 -37.62 -1.69
CA ASN A 4 -54.92 -36.73 -2.58
C ASN A 4 -54.46 -35.40 -1.94
N ALA A 5 -54.64 -35.18 -0.64
CA ALA A 5 -54.31 -33.88 -0.01
C ALA A 5 -52.85 -33.74 0.49
N ARG A 6 -52.04 -34.82 0.49
CA ARG A 6 -50.71 -34.81 1.13
C ARG A 6 -49.54 -34.56 0.17
N ALA A 7 -49.73 -34.76 -1.13
CA ALA A 7 -48.65 -34.59 -2.12
C ALA A 7 -48.36 -33.11 -2.47
N CYS A 8 -49.35 -32.22 -2.34
CA CYS A 8 -49.22 -30.81 -2.73
C CYS A 8 -48.50 -29.92 -1.69
N ARG A 9 -48.39 -30.39 -0.43
CA ARG A 9 -47.72 -29.65 0.66
C ARG A 9 -46.22 -29.94 0.79
N LEU A 10 -45.73 -31.01 0.16
CA LEU A 10 -44.30 -31.39 0.21
C LEU A 10 -43.47 -30.75 -0.91
N PHE A 11 -44.09 -30.40 -2.05
CA PHE A 11 -43.39 -29.74 -3.15
C PHE A 11 -43.19 -28.24 -2.92
N THR A 12 -44.06 -27.61 -2.13
CA THR A 12 -44.02 -26.17 -1.82
C THR A 12 -42.99 -25.81 -0.74
N THR A 13 -42.64 -26.73 0.16
CA THR A 13 -41.62 -26.49 1.21
C THR A 13 -40.19 -26.62 0.70
N VAL A 14 -39.94 -27.49 -0.29
CA VAL A 14 -38.60 -27.67 -0.89
C VAL A 14 -38.22 -26.46 -1.76
N LEU A 15 -39.18 -25.85 -2.46
CA LEU A 15 -38.93 -24.67 -3.28
C LEU A 15 -38.59 -23.43 -2.44
N LEU A 16 -39.19 -23.29 -1.24
CA LEU A 16 -38.93 -22.17 -0.34
C LEU A 16 -37.54 -22.26 0.33
N ALA A 17 -37.08 -23.47 0.65
CA ALA A 17 -35.74 -23.69 1.21
C ALA A 17 -34.62 -23.39 0.19
N ALA A 18 -34.84 -23.67 -1.10
CA ALA A 18 -33.87 -23.39 -2.16
C ALA A 18 -33.72 -21.88 -2.46
N ILE A 19 -34.77 -21.09 -2.26
CA ILE A 19 -34.74 -19.63 -2.43
C ILE A 19 -34.02 -18.95 -1.26
N LEU A 20 -34.16 -19.47 -0.04
CA LEU A 20 -33.47 -18.95 1.15
C LEU A 20 -31.96 -19.27 1.16
N ALA A 21 -31.53 -20.38 0.55
CA ALA A 21 -30.10 -20.73 0.47
C ALA A 21 -29.27 -19.74 -0.38
N ARG A 22 -29.90 -19.02 -1.32
CA ARG A 22 -29.22 -18.05 -2.18
C ARG A 22 -29.08 -16.67 -1.52
N ALA A 23 -29.83 -16.40 -0.45
CA ALA A 23 -29.79 -15.14 0.29
C ALA A 23 -28.70 -15.09 1.38
N GLY A 24 -27.95 -16.18 1.57
CA GLY A 24 -26.89 -16.28 2.59
C GLY A 24 -25.49 -16.56 2.04
N ALA A 25 -25.30 -16.50 0.73
CA ALA A 25 -23.95 -16.57 0.16
C ALA A 25 -23.31 -15.18 0.30
N GLU A 26 -22.29 -15.06 1.15
CA GLU A 26 -21.54 -13.82 1.26
C GLU A 26 -20.84 -13.53 -0.08
N PRO A 27 -20.90 -12.28 -0.57
CA PRO A 27 -20.28 -11.93 -1.84
C PRO A 27 -18.75 -11.99 -1.71
N VAL A 28 -18.09 -12.39 -2.79
CA VAL A 28 -16.62 -12.36 -2.89
C VAL A 28 -16.19 -10.98 -3.33
N TYR A 29 -15.15 -10.43 -2.72
CA TYR A 29 -14.63 -9.13 -3.10
C TYR A 29 -13.40 -9.28 -3.97
N GLN A 30 -13.45 -8.79 -5.21
CA GLN A 30 -12.35 -8.97 -6.17
C GLN A 30 -11.71 -7.65 -6.55
N VAL A 31 -10.38 -7.55 -6.47
CA VAL A 31 -9.64 -6.35 -6.88
C VAL A 31 -9.55 -6.28 -8.40
N ILE A 32 -10.31 -5.36 -8.99
CA ILE A 32 -10.34 -5.11 -10.43
C ILE A 32 -9.34 -4.04 -10.87
N SER A 33 -8.91 -3.17 -9.95
CA SER A 33 -7.95 -2.11 -10.24
C SER A 33 -7.03 -1.79 -9.05
N ASP A 34 -5.76 -1.50 -9.34
CA ASP A 34 -4.74 -1.06 -8.37
C ASP A 34 -4.00 0.16 -8.97
N THR A 35 -4.53 1.36 -8.73
CA THR A 35 -4.01 2.62 -9.28
C THR A 35 -3.01 3.30 -8.37
N TYR A 36 -2.05 4.00 -8.98
CA TYR A 36 -0.95 4.66 -8.30
C TYR A 36 -0.86 6.12 -8.73
N THR A 37 -1.05 7.04 -7.79
CA THR A 37 -0.93 8.49 -7.99
C THR A 37 0.31 8.98 -7.27
N ILE A 38 1.41 9.18 -8.00
CA ILE A 38 2.71 9.56 -7.41
C ILE A 38 3.08 10.98 -7.81
N THR A 39 3.11 11.88 -6.83
CA THR A 39 3.61 13.24 -6.97
C THR A 39 5.07 13.29 -6.54
N GLY A 40 5.99 13.19 -7.51
CA GLY A 40 7.42 13.22 -7.23
C GLY A 40 8.27 12.47 -8.24
N ARG A 41 9.41 11.96 -7.76
CA ARG A 41 10.41 11.21 -8.54
C ARG A 41 10.31 9.71 -8.34
N THR A 42 9.65 9.25 -7.27
CA THR A 42 9.53 7.83 -6.95
C THR A 42 8.89 7.06 -8.09
N ARG A 43 9.48 5.91 -8.45
CA ARG A 43 8.96 5.05 -9.52
C ARG A 43 7.84 4.16 -9.01
N GLN A 44 6.76 4.06 -9.76
CA GLN A 44 5.64 3.16 -9.45
C GLN A 44 6.09 1.71 -9.26
N SER A 45 7.04 1.22 -10.07
CA SER A 45 7.57 -0.14 -9.96
C SER A 45 8.21 -0.43 -8.60
N VAL A 46 8.85 0.57 -7.99
CA VAL A 46 9.48 0.46 -6.67
C VAL A 46 8.42 0.36 -5.58
N ILE A 47 7.37 1.18 -5.67
CA ILE A 47 6.22 1.09 -4.76
C ILE A 47 5.54 -0.28 -4.86
N LYS A 48 5.25 -0.73 -6.08
CA LYS A 48 4.63 -2.04 -6.34
C LYS A 48 5.48 -3.19 -5.79
N ALA A 49 6.80 -3.10 -5.88
CA ALA A 49 7.71 -4.09 -5.29
C ALA A 49 7.65 -4.13 -3.76
N ILE A 50 7.43 -3.00 -3.10
CA ILE A 50 7.35 -2.91 -1.63
C ILE A 50 5.99 -3.39 -1.11
N ILE A 51 4.90 -2.82 -1.63
CA ILE A 51 3.56 -3.10 -1.11
C ILE A 51 2.97 -4.41 -1.68
N GLY A 52 3.52 -4.89 -2.80
CA GLY A 52 3.09 -6.09 -3.52
C GLY A 52 1.91 -5.79 -4.46
N PRO A 53 1.67 -6.61 -5.51
CA PRO A 53 0.53 -6.44 -6.42
C PRO A 53 -0.80 -6.84 -5.75
N ALA A 54 -1.90 -6.17 -6.11
CA ALA A 54 -3.25 -6.52 -5.65
C ALA A 54 -4.25 -6.92 -6.74
N GLU A 55 -4.00 -6.57 -8.01
CA GLU A 55 -4.92 -6.92 -9.11
C GLU A 55 -5.20 -8.42 -9.15
N GLY A 56 -6.48 -8.78 -9.28
CA GLY A 56 -6.95 -10.16 -9.34
C GLY A 56 -6.99 -10.88 -7.98
N ARG A 57 -6.69 -10.21 -6.86
CA ARG A 57 -6.90 -10.81 -5.54
C ARG A 57 -8.37 -10.83 -5.16
N GLU A 58 -8.75 -11.90 -4.48
CA GLU A 58 -10.08 -12.10 -3.91
C GLU A 58 -10.00 -12.08 -2.39
N PHE A 59 -11.02 -11.51 -1.76
CA PHE A 59 -11.18 -11.44 -0.30
C PHE A 59 -12.56 -11.95 0.09
N ALA A 60 -12.63 -12.58 1.25
CA ALA A 60 -13.90 -13.11 1.79
C ALA A 60 -14.73 -12.01 2.47
N SER A 61 -14.09 -10.93 2.94
CA SER A 61 -14.79 -9.88 3.69
C SER A 61 -14.17 -8.49 3.52
N VAL A 62 -14.94 -7.48 3.92
CA VAL A 62 -14.48 -6.08 3.99
C VAL A 62 -13.37 -5.92 5.04
N GLU A 63 -13.42 -6.68 6.14
CA GLU A 63 -12.41 -6.68 7.19
C GLU A 63 -11.05 -7.17 6.68
N GLU A 64 -11.03 -8.18 5.79
CA GLU A 64 -9.80 -8.63 5.14
C GLU A 64 -9.20 -7.55 4.25
N ILE A 65 -10.05 -6.84 3.48
CA ILE A 65 -9.62 -5.72 2.64
C ILE A 65 -9.05 -4.59 3.49
N ASN A 66 -9.73 -4.22 4.57
CA ASN A 66 -9.27 -3.18 5.49
C ASN A 66 -7.93 -3.56 6.15
N SER A 67 -7.77 -4.83 6.52
CA SER A 67 -6.51 -5.35 7.04
C SER A 67 -5.40 -5.29 5.98
N PHE A 68 -5.73 -5.61 4.72
CA PHE A 68 -4.82 -5.57 3.59
C PHE A 68 -4.37 -4.14 3.25
N THR A 69 -5.29 -3.18 3.16
CA THR A 69 -4.96 -1.76 2.92
C THR A 69 -4.15 -1.18 4.08
N THR A 70 -4.50 -1.53 5.32
CA THR A 70 -3.73 -1.14 6.52
C THR A 70 -2.31 -1.68 6.49
N LEU A 71 -2.12 -2.93 6.08
CA LEU A 71 -0.78 -3.51 5.94
C LEU A 71 0.04 -2.77 4.88
N ARG A 72 -0.56 -2.45 3.74
CA ARG A 72 0.10 -1.67 2.68
C ARG A 72 0.44 -0.26 3.16
N GLN A 73 -0.47 0.40 3.87
CA GLN A 73 -0.23 1.70 4.48
C GLN A 73 0.96 1.65 5.44
N LYS A 74 1.00 0.67 6.36
CA LYS A 74 2.12 0.49 7.29
C LYS A 74 3.46 0.30 6.57
N LYS A 75 3.48 -0.44 5.47
CA LYS A 75 4.70 -0.60 4.66
C LYS A 75 5.17 0.75 4.10
N LEU A 76 4.27 1.61 3.65
CA LEU A 76 4.60 2.95 3.15
C LEU A 76 5.06 3.87 4.28
N ASP A 77 4.36 3.87 5.41
CA ASP A 77 4.71 4.69 6.58
C ASP A 77 6.11 4.34 7.12
N ASN A 78 6.46 3.06 7.11
CA ASN A 78 7.77 2.57 7.56
C ASN A 78 8.93 3.09 6.70
N LEU A 79 8.68 3.51 5.45
CA LEU A 79 9.74 4.07 4.60
C LEU A 79 10.18 5.46 5.06
N ARG A 80 9.33 6.18 5.80
CA ARG A 80 9.59 7.54 6.37
C ARG A 80 10.18 8.57 5.38
N SER A 81 10.06 8.29 4.08
CA SER A 81 10.71 9.06 3.01
C SER A 81 9.71 9.95 2.25
N PHE A 82 8.42 9.71 2.44
CA PHE A 82 7.34 10.45 1.81
C PHE A 82 6.87 11.58 2.72
N LYS A 83 6.46 12.69 2.11
CA LYS A 83 5.74 13.76 2.80
C LYS A 83 4.34 13.29 3.20
N SER A 84 3.69 12.52 2.34
CA SER A 84 2.42 11.85 2.62
C SER A 84 2.26 10.58 1.78
N SER A 85 1.54 9.62 2.33
CA SER A 85 1.12 8.40 1.65
C SER A 85 -0.26 7.97 2.13
N SER A 86 -1.11 7.49 1.22
CA SER A 86 -2.42 6.92 1.54
C SER A 86 -2.73 5.71 0.67
N VAL A 87 -3.38 4.71 1.28
CA VAL A 87 -3.96 3.55 0.59
C VAL A 87 -5.44 3.48 0.93
N SER A 88 -6.28 3.54 -0.09
CA SER A 88 -7.74 3.46 0.05
C SER A 88 -8.33 2.35 -0.82
N ALA A 89 -9.51 1.88 -0.42
CA ALA A 89 -10.32 0.95 -1.18
C ALA A 89 -11.69 1.57 -1.44
N SER A 90 -12.21 1.38 -2.65
CA SER A 90 -13.60 1.68 -3.01
C SER A 90 -14.28 0.42 -3.54
N PHE A 91 -15.58 0.32 -3.26
CA PHE A 91 -16.41 -0.85 -3.56
C PHE A 91 -17.45 -0.45 -4.60
N GLY A 92 -17.56 -1.24 -5.67
CA GLY A 92 -18.63 -1.09 -6.65
C GLY A 92 -19.90 -1.85 -6.26
N ALA A 93 -20.85 -1.88 -7.19
CA ALA A 93 -22.08 -2.67 -7.02
C ALA A 93 -21.78 -4.16 -7.15
N GLU A 94 -22.45 -4.98 -6.33
CA GLU A 94 -22.36 -6.43 -6.43
C GLU A 94 -22.98 -6.90 -7.75
N GLU A 95 -22.20 -7.67 -8.52
CA GLU A 95 -22.66 -8.30 -9.76
C GLU A 95 -22.34 -9.80 -9.70
N ALA A 96 -23.38 -10.64 -9.82
CA ALA A 96 -23.25 -12.09 -9.80
C ALA A 96 -22.51 -12.69 -8.56
N GLY A 97 -22.67 -12.06 -7.39
CA GLY A 97 -22.01 -12.50 -6.15
C GLY A 97 -20.56 -12.03 -6.01
N VAL A 98 -20.11 -11.12 -6.88
CA VAL A 98 -18.78 -10.51 -6.82
C VAL A 98 -18.94 -9.00 -6.62
N VAL A 99 -18.26 -8.46 -5.61
CA VAL A 99 -18.13 -7.02 -5.39
C VAL A 99 -16.78 -6.56 -5.96
N PRO A 100 -16.77 -5.71 -7.01
CA PRO A 100 -15.53 -5.19 -7.55
C PRO A 100 -14.91 -4.16 -6.59
N VAL A 101 -13.61 -4.30 -6.35
CA VAL A 101 -12.82 -3.45 -5.46
C VAL A 101 -11.78 -2.69 -6.29
N SER A 102 -11.71 -1.38 -6.09
CA SER A 102 -10.67 -0.54 -6.67
C SER A 102 -9.77 0.01 -5.57
N LEU A 103 -8.47 -0.23 -5.69
CA LEU A 103 -7.48 0.24 -4.75
C LEU A 103 -6.75 1.45 -5.33
N GLU A 104 -6.58 2.49 -4.51
CA GLU A 104 -5.81 3.66 -4.87
C GLU A 104 -4.66 3.84 -3.87
N THR A 105 -3.45 3.99 -4.40
CA THR A 105 -2.26 4.36 -3.63
C THR A 105 -1.80 5.75 -4.06
N ALA A 106 -1.93 6.75 -3.19
CA ALA A 106 -1.46 8.11 -3.45
C ALA A 106 -0.22 8.43 -2.61
N ILE A 107 0.81 8.99 -3.23
CA ILE A 107 2.11 9.28 -2.60
C ILE A 107 2.58 10.66 -3.01
N THR A 108 3.09 11.43 -2.04
CA THR A 108 3.82 12.69 -2.28
C THR A 108 5.23 12.57 -1.71
N ASP A 109 6.24 12.76 -2.55
CA ASP A 109 7.64 12.65 -2.15
C ASP A 109 8.09 13.82 -1.25
N GLY A 110 9.05 13.53 -0.36
CA GLY A 110 9.77 14.55 0.41
C GLY A 110 10.91 15.20 -0.38
N THR A 111 11.31 16.42 0.01
CA THR A 111 12.34 17.24 -0.68
C THR A 111 13.65 17.38 0.12
N ALA A 112 14.06 16.38 0.87
CA ALA A 112 15.08 16.55 1.93
C ALA A 112 16.53 16.38 1.44
N PHE A 113 17.09 17.34 0.68
CA PHE A 113 18.55 17.44 0.53
C PHE A 113 19.15 18.26 1.67
N VAL A 114 20.06 17.68 2.46
CA VAL A 114 20.68 18.36 3.62
C VAL A 114 22.20 18.28 3.54
N PRO A 115 22.89 19.39 3.22
CA PRO A 115 24.34 19.51 3.36
C PRO A 115 24.70 19.98 4.79
N ILE A 116 25.60 19.26 5.45
CA ILE A 116 26.09 19.54 6.80
C ILE A 116 27.59 19.85 6.71
N PRO A 117 27.99 21.13 6.77
CA PRO A 117 29.40 21.49 6.90
C PRO A 117 29.86 21.26 8.34
N TYR A 118 31.10 20.83 8.52
CA TYR A 118 31.75 20.79 9.84
C TYR A 118 33.19 21.28 9.74
N LEU A 119 33.59 22.10 10.71
CA LEU A 119 34.90 22.72 10.81
C LEU A 119 35.48 22.44 12.18
N PHE A 120 36.76 22.06 12.24
CA PHE A 120 37.44 21.76 13.48
C PHE A 120 38.90 22.22 13.41
N TYR A 121 39.45 22.66 14.55
CA TYR A 121 40.85 23.00 14.69
C TYR A 121 41.37 22.52 16.05
N ASN A 122 42.53 21.87 16.03
CA ASN A 122 43.22 21.39 17.23
C ASN A 122 44.72 21.57 17.07
N SER A 123 45.42 22.04 18.11
CA SER A 123 46.87 22.21 18.10
C SER A 123 47.64 20.90 17.87
N ASN A 124 47.05 19.75 18.22
CA ASN A 124 47.67 18.43 18.01
C ASN A 124 47.38 17.84 16.61
N GLU A 125 46.26 18.21 15.98
CA GLU A 125 45.75 17.55 14.76
C GLU A 125 45.66 18.49 13.55
N GLY A 126 45.83 19.80 13.75
CA GLY A 126 45.77 20.83 12.72
C GLY A 126 44.35 21.29 12.40
N PHE A 127 44.16 21.77 11.17
CA PHE A 127 42.88 22.26 10.66
C PHE A 127 42.15 21.15 9.89
N MET A 128 40.88 20.95 10.19
CA MET A 128 39.99 20.04 9.48
C MET A 128 38.72 20.75 9.03
N ALA A 129 38.35 20.52 7.78
CA ALA A 129 37.08 20.98 7.22
C ALA A 129 36.44 19.84 6.45
N GLY A 130 35.13 19.65 6.62
CA GLY A 130 34.42 18.66 5.86
C GLY A 130 32.98 19.03 5.59
N LEU A 131 32.38 18.22 4.72
CA LEU A 131 31.02 18.37 4.25
C LEU A 131 30.41 16.98 4.14
N VAL A 132 29.25 16.78 4.76
CA VAL A 132 28.41 15.60 4.53
C VAL A 132 27.18 16.06 3.77
N ALA A 133 26.88 15.43 2.64
CA ALA A 133 25.67 15.68 1.87
C ALA A 133 24.85 14.40 1.79
N ASN A 134 23.56 14.48 2.13
CA ASN A 134 22.61 13.39 1.94
C ASN A 134 21.56 13.79 0.90
N ALA A 135 21.42 12.98 -0.15
CA ALA A 135 20.42 13.10 -1.18
C ALA A 135 19.50 11.85 -1.11
N PRO A 136 18.27 11.98 -0.59
CA PRO A 136 17.36 10.85 -0.51
C PRO A 136 16.66 10.57 -1.85
N ASN A 137 16.16 9.34 -2.00
CA ASN A 137 15.38 8.89 -3.15
C ASN A 137 16.03 9.18 -4.51
N VAL A 138 17.32 8.85 -4.64
CA VAL A 138 18.08 9.10 -5.86
C VAL A 138 17.48 8.29 -7.02
N LEU A 139 17.25 8.97 -8.15
CA LEU A 139 16.65 8.41 -9.36
C LEU A 139 15.26 7.77 -9.17
N GLY A 140 14.56 8.09 -8.07
CA GLY A 140 13.24 7.53 -7.77
C GLY A 140 13.27 6.09 -7.26
N THR A 141 14.41 5.63 -6.75
CA THR A 141 14.63 4.25 -6.30
C THR A 141 14.36 4.04 -4.81
N LEU A 142 14.03 5.09 -4.06
CA LEU A 142 14.03 5.14 -2.59
C LEU A 142 15.38 4.84 -1.93
N GLN A 143 16.46 4.77 -2.70
CA GLN A 143 17.82 4.67 -2.17
C GLN A 143 18.39 6.05 -1.88
N ASN A 144 19.12 6.17 -0.79
CA ASN A 144 19.75 7.42 -0.37
C ASN A 144 21.22 7.42 -0.79
N LEU A 145 21.68 8.54 -1.34
CA LEU A 145 23.10 8.78 -1.61
C LEU A 145 23.67 9.68 -0.51
N THR A 146 24.73 9.22 0.13
CA THR A 146 25.51 10.02 1.08
C THR A 146 26.91 10.25 0.51
N ALA A 147 27.33 11.50 0.44
CA ALA A 147 28.68 11.90 0.06
C ALA A 147 29.35 12.63 1.22
N MET A 148 30.63 12.35 1.44
CA MET A 148 31.44 13.00 2.48
C MET A 148 32.76 13.46 1.86
N GLY A 149 33.09 14.73 2.08
CA GLY A 149 34.40 15.30 1.76
C GLY A 149 35.09 15.75 3.04
N LEU A 150 36.38 15.44 3.19
CA LEU A 150 37.21 15.88 4.30
C LEU A 150 38.52 16.47 3.74
N TYR A 151 38.84 17.66 4.21
CA TYR A 151 40.13 18.30 4.07
C TYR A 151 40.81 18.33 5.44
N ALA A 152 42.06 17.89 5.50
CA ALA A 152 42.88 17.93 6.70
C ALA A 152 44.23 18.56 6.37
N ALA A 153 44.63 19.55 7.15
CA ALA A 153 45.93 20.20 7.06
C ALA A 153 46.63 20.05 8.42
N PRO A 154 47.83 19.43 8.47
CA PRO A 154 48.55 19.21 9.72
C PRO A 154 48.93 20.54 10.41
N PRO A 155 49.12 20.53 11.73
CA PRO A 155 49.56 21.72 12.46
C PRO A 155 50.96 22.14 11.97
N ARG A 156 51.20 23.45 11.91
CA ARG A 156 52.51 24.02 11.57
C ARG A 156 53.37 24.21 12.80
#